data_AF-A0A7I8LIH7-F1
#
_entry.id   AF-A0A7I8LIH7-F1
#
_cell.length_a   1.000
_cell.length_b   1.000
_cell.length_c   1.000
_cell.angle_alpha   90.00
_cell.angle_beta   90.00
_cell.angle_gamma   90.00
#
_symmetry.space_group_name_H-M   'P 1'
#
loop_
_entity.id
_entity.type
_entity.pdbx_description
1 polymer ?
#
loop_
_entity_poly.entity_id
_entity_poly.type
_entity_poly.pdbx_seq_one_letter_code
_entity_poly.pdbx_strand_id
1 'polypeptide(L)' 'MVCQALGYQSGKERDGSVLYRSTQLDITKMAKETWELFKAKYVGVTCLTKSRLQGLRREFEMLQIGDDETVTDFVGKLS' A
#
# COMPACT_ATOMS: atom_id res chain seq x y z
N MET A 1 17.28 29.30 50.21
CA MET A 1 17.32 29.85 48.85
C MET A 1 18.14 28.87 48.03
N VAL A 2 17.47 28.06 47.22
CA VAL A 2 17.94 26.74 46.72
C VAL A 2 18.22 26.81 45.21
N CYS A 3 19.27 26.09 44.78
CA CYS A 3 19.70 25.71 43.43
C CYS A 3 20.33 26.82 42.55
N GLN A 4 21.67 26.95 42.48
CA GLN A 4 22.67 26.17 41.72
C GLN A 4 22.50 26.14 40.18
N ALA A 5 23.45 26.84 39.53
CA ALA A 5 24.21 26.45 38.33
C ALA A 5 23.50 25.55 37.30
N LEU A 6 23.04 26.15 36.21
CA LEU A 6 23.03 25.48 34.92
C LEU A 6 24.00 26.20 33.99
N GLY A 7 25.15 25.57 33.79
CA GLY A 7 26.12 25.95 32.77
C GLY A 7 25.45 25.92 31.41
N TYR A 8 25.27 27.09 30.81
CA TYR A 8 24.95 27.21 29.41
C TYR A 8 26.27 27.20 28.64
N GLN A 9 26.72 25.99 28.31
CA GLN A 9 27.91 25.75 27.52
C GLN A 9 27.78 26.44 26.15
N SER A 10 28.73 27.35 25.92
CA SER A 10 29.41 27.65 24.67
C SER A 10 28.78 27.14 23.36
N GLY A 11 28.44 28.10 22.51
CA GLY A 11 28.79 28.11 21.08
C GLY A 11 28.59 26.83 20.29
N LYS A 12 27.42 26.69 19.65
CA LYS A 12 27.33 26.18 18.28
C LYS A 12 26.21 26.92 17.58
N GLU A 13 26.57 27.82 16.67
CA GLU A 13 25.67 28.22 15.59
C GLU A 13 25.13 26.95 14.96
N ARG A 14 23.83 26.72 15.12
CA ARG A 14 23.13 25.61 14.46
C ARG A 14 23.08 25.98 12.99
N ASP A 15 24.05 25.51 12.22
CA ASP A 15 24.05 25.61 10.77
C ASP A 15 22.72 25.02 10.26
N GLY A 16 21.81 25.91 9.84
CA GLY A 16 20.47 25.56 9.38
C GLY A 16 20.50 24.60 8.19
N SER A 17 21.63 24.57 7.46
CA SER A 17 21.91 23.65 6.37
C SER A 17 21.99 22.19 6.83
N VAL A 18 22.56 21.94 8.01
CA VAL A 18 22.69 20.59 8.59
C VAL A 18 21.34 20.09 9.09
N LEU A 19 20.56 20.97 9.74
CA LEU A 19 19.21 20.64 10.22
C LEU A 19 18.24 20.34 9.06
N TYR A 20 18.31 21.11 7.98
CA TYR A 20 17.47 20.86 6.79
C TYR A 20 17.86 19.54 6.08
N ARG A 21 19.16 19.24 6.00
CA ARG A 21 19.63 17.98 5.40
C ARG A 21 19.30 16.75 6.25
N SER A 22 19.35 16.85 7.58
CA SER A 22 18.97 15.74 8.47
C SER A 22 17.47 15.45 8.40
N THR A 23 16.61 16.49 8.42
CA THR A 23 15.16 16.30 8.30
C THR A 23 14.75 15.74 6.94
N GLN A 24 15.39 16.19 5.85
CA GLN A 24 15.15 15.63 4.52
C GLN A 24 15.54 14.14 4.44
N LEU A 25 16.65 13.76 5.08
CA LEU A 25 17.08 12.36 5.15
C LEU A 25 16.07 11.50 5.93
N ASP A 26 15.51 12.03 7.01
CA ASP A 26 14.53 11.34 7.85
C ASP A 26 13.18 11.16 7.15
N ILE A 27 12.69 12.18 6.44
CA ILE A 27 11.47 12.09 5.62
C ILE A 27 11.65 11.06 4.50
N THR A 28 12.83 11.04 3.87
CA THR A 28 13.14 10.09 2.79
C THR A 28 13.16 8.65 3.31
N LYS A 29 13.73 8.42 4.51
CA LYS A 29 13.71 7.11 5.17
C LYS A 29 12.30 6.68 5.54
N MET A 30 11.52 7.56 6.16
CA MET A 30 10.13 7.28 6.53
C MET A 30 9.26 6.96 5.30
N ALA A 31 9.43 7.70 4.20
CA ALA A 31 8.73 7.43 2.95
C ALA A 31 9.09 6.04 2.37
N LYS A 32 10.38 5.68 2.41
CA LYS A 32 10.85 4.35 2.00
C LYS A 32 10.24 3.26 2.87
N GLU A 33 10.29 3.39 4.19
CA GLU A 33 9.74 2.42 5.14
C GLU A 33 8.22 2.27 4.95
N THR A 34 7.50 3.37 4.80
CA THR A 34 6.06 3.37 4.53
C THR A 34 5.74 2.66 3.21
N TRP A 35 6.54 2.89 2.16
CA TRP A 35 6.40 2.20 0.88
C TRP A 35 6.67 0.69 0.99
N GLU A 36 7.69 0.29 1.75
CA GLU A 36 7.96 -1.13 2.02
C GLU A 36 6.81 -1.79 2.81
N LEU A 37 6.22 -1.10 3.80
CA LEU A 37 5.04 -1.57 4.52
C LEU A 37 3.82 -1.74 3.61
N PHE A 38 3.59 -0.79 2.70
CA PHE A 38 2.53 -0.93 1.70
C PHE A 38 2.76 -2.13 0.79
N LYS A 39 3.98 -2.30 0.27
CA LYS A 39 4.30 -3.49 -0.52
C LYS A 39 4.07 -4.76 0.29
N ALA A 40 4.61 -4.88 1.50
CA ALA A 40 4.42 -6.06 2.35
C ALA A 40 2.94 -6.37 2.61
N LYS A 41 2.12 -5.35 2.84
CA LYS A 41 0.67 -5.49 3.06
C LYS A 41 -0.09 -5.95 1.80
N TYR A 42 0.35 -5.55 0.60
CA TYR A 42 -0.37 -5.75 -0.65
C TYR A 42 0.29 -6.73 -1.64
N VAL A 43 1.46 -7.30 -1.31
CA VAL A 43 2.18 -8.30 -2.14
C VAL A 43 1.28 -9.50 -2.49
N GLY A 44 0.39 -9.91 -1.59
CA GLY A 44 -0.59 -10.98 -1.85
C GLY A 44 -1.88 -10.52 -2.53
N VAL A 45 -2.22 -9.23 -2.48
CA VAL A 45 -3.49 -8.74 -3.04
C VAL A 45 -3.47 -8.81 -4.56
N THR A 46 -2.32 -8.54 -5.20
CA THR A 46 -2.23 -8.64 -6.67
C THR A 46 -2.36 -10.08 -7.19
N CYS A 47 -1.84 -11.09 -6.49
CA CYS A 47 -2.01 -12.49 -6.91
C CYS A 47 -3.42 -12.99 -6.60
N LEU A 48 -4.04 -12.57 -5.49
CA LEU A 48 -5.44 -12.87 -5.18
C LEU A 48 -6.40 -12.23 -6.20
N THR A 49 -6.21 -10.96 -6.55
CA THR A 49 -7.01 -10.29 -7.58
C THR A 49 -6.85 -10.97 -8.94
N LYS A 50 -5.63 -11.34 -9.33
CA LYS A 50 -5.39 -12.12 -10.55
C LYS A 50 -6.07 -13.47 -10.50
N SER A 51 -5.96 -14.20 -9.39
CA SER A 51 -6.62 -15.50 -9.22
C SER A 51 -8.13 -15.39 -9.29
N ARG A 52 -8.72 -14.35 -8.69
CA ARG A 52 -10.16 -14.08 -8.75
C ARG A 52 -10.59 -13.78 -10.18
N LEU A 53 -9.84 -12.95 -10.90
CA LEU A 53 -10.07 -12.65 -12.31
C LEU A 53 -9.98 -13.91 -13.19
N GLN A 54 -8.99 -14.77 -12.93
CA GLN A 54 -8.86 -16.05 -13.61
C GLN A 54 -10.04 -16.98 -13.34
N GLY A 55 -10.55 -17.02 -12.11
CA GLY A 55 -11.76 -17.77 -11.76
C GLY A 55 -12.99 -17.29 -12.52
N LEU A 56 -13.26 -15.98 -12.47
CA LEU A 56 -14.34 -15.35 -13.22
C LEU A 56 -14.25 -15.60 -14.73
N ARG A 57 -13.03 -15.54 -15.28
CA ARG A 57 -12.82 -15.83 -16.70
C ARG A 57 -13.15 -17.28 -17.04
N ARG A 58 -12.76 -18.24 -16.20
CA ARG A 58 -13.12 -19.66 -16.39
C ARG A 58 -14.62 -19.87 -16.29
N GLU A 59 -15.27 -19.27 -15.29
CA GLU A 59 -16.73 -19.33 -15.13
C GLU A 59 -17.44 -18.80 -16.39
N PHE A 60 -16.94 -17.69 -16.97
CA PHE A 60 -17.45 -17.14 -18.22
C PHE A 60 -17.17 -18.03 -19.43
N GLU A 61 -15.96 -18.59 -19.57
CA GLU A 61 -15.60 -19.50 -20.67
C GLU A 61 -16.40 -20.80 -20.64
N MET A 62 -16.78 -21.28 -19.45
CA MET A 62 -17.66 -22.45 -19.27
C MET A 62 -19.14 -22.13 -19.49
N LEU A 63 -19.50 -20.85 -19.57
CA LEU A 63 -20.88 -20.42 -19.76
C LEU A 63 -21.27 -20.63 -21.23
N GLN A 64 -21.98 -21.72 -21.48
CA GLN A 64 -22.51 -22.06 -22.80
C GLN A 64 -23.95 -22.56 -22.65
N ILE A 65 -24.76 -22.32 -23.68
CA ILE A 65 -26.12 -22.84 -23.77
C ILE A 65 -26.02 -24.36 -23.92
N GLY A 66 -26.72 -25.09 -23.05
CA GLY A 66 -26.85 -26.55 -23.18
C GLY A 66 -27.84 -26.95 -24.27
N ASP A 67 -27.77 -28.20 -24.74
CA ASP A 67 -28.62 -28.70 -25.83
C ASP A 67 -30.13 -28.63 -25.54
N ASP A 68 -30.51 -28.75 -24.26
CA ASP A 68 -31.90 -28.70 -23.78
C ASP A 68 -32.29 -27.33 -23.19
N GLU A 69 -31.43 -26.31 -23.29
CA GLU A 69 -31.65 -24.99 -22.71
C GLU A 69 -32.17 -24.00 -23.75
N THR A 70 -33.28 -23.30 -23.45
CA THR A 70 -33.76 -22.23 -24.32
C THR A 70 -32.97 -20.94 -24.11
N VAL A 71 -32.93 -20.09 -25.15
CA VAL A 71 -32.24 -18.78 -25.09
C VAL A 71 -32.74 -17.93 -23.92
N THR A 72 -34.05 -18.00 -23.61
CA THR A 72 -34.66 -17.26 -22.51
C THR A 72 -34.16 -17.74 -21.15
N ASP A 73 -34.03 -19.06 -20.96
CA ASP A 73 -33.53 -19.65 -19.72
C ASP A 73 -32.06 -19.29 -19.48
N PHE A 74 -31.25 -19.27 -20.54
CA PHE A 74 -29.85 -18.86 -20.47
C PHE A 74 -29.68 -17.38 -20.12
N VAL A 75 -30.46 -16.50 -20.75
CA VAL A 75 -30.43 -15.06 -20.45
C VAL A 75 -30.87 -14.80 -19.00
N GLY A 76 -31.77 -15.61 -18.46
CA GLY A 76 -32.16 -15.55 -17.04
C GLY A 76 -31.01 -15.83 -16.07
N LYS A 77 -30.00 -16.62 -16.47
CA LYS A 77 -28.79 -16.90 -15.66
C LYS A 77 -27.76 -15.77 -15.68
N LEU A 78 -27.89 -14.81 -16.61
CA LEU A 78 -26.99 -13.66 -16.79
C LEU A 78 -27.42 -12.42 -15.98
N SER A 79 -28.63 -12.42 -15.42
CA SER A 79 -29.18 -11.32 -14.61
C SER A 79 -28.96 -11.54 -13.12
#